data_AF-A0A2D8CLX5-F1
#
_entry.id   AF-A0A2D8CLX5-F1
#
_cell.length_a   1.000
_cell.length_b   1.000
_cell.length_c   1.000
_cell.angle_alpha   90.00
_cell.angle_beta   90.00
_cell.angle_gamma   90.00
#
_symmetry.space_group_name_H-M   'P 1'
#
loop_
_entity.id
_entity.type
_entity.pdbx_description
1 polymer ?
#
loop_
_entity_poly.entity_id
_entity_poly.type
_entity_poly.pdbx_seq_one_letter_code
_entity_poly.pdbx_strand_id
1 'polypeptide(L)'
;MNTIVEDVLVYSGFLGYVLPIETPLEFLMIGLPWILLIGWTIYGFWALYSKDKKRAWVNYHIIEHIPAVFVTLGVLGTFAGVALGLITFDFNVQPSEIQDSISGLINGLRNAFFTSLYGLFFSFVSSLLIRVQYQKGALVDPEIEKEQQMISELKTALEDFGANLVKNNSEAIMSSLKRVIEDFNDTFTTLIGELVTESFKELTNSVNKLVDWQQEYRISVNELLETNKAINKRTIDLIQGFNTTINNLDKVSDSSTSLQQALNSLRSSIEDESSLSGLINKLEKSSDNLVQISNDADVYKNELEKIVQEFISSQEKIEGWLKREDGVLDAATAMNHALSELRQFDISQIEELDKSFNSRLQTTFKNLDNLMKTYVQYLENKAELDRS
;
A
#
# COMPACT_ATOMS: atom_id res chain seq x y z
N MET A 1 95.62 2.23 -14.80
CA MET A 1 94.70 3.23 -15.37
C MET A 1 95.28 3.79 -16.67
N ASN A 2 95.59 2.91 -17.63
CA ASN A 2 96.08 3.26 -18.97
C ASN A 2 95.76 2.12 -19.98
N THR A 3 94.67 1.38 -19.74
CA THR A 3 94.30 0.20 -20.52
C THR A 3 92.77 0.07 -20.67
N ILE A 4 92.04 1.16 -20.41
CA ILE A 4 90.58 1.27 -20.61
C ILE A 4 90.24 2.46 -21.53
N VAL A 5 91.24 3.28 -21.91
CA VAL A 5 91.05 4.46 -22.77
C VAL A 5 91.31 4.15 -24.25
N GLU A 6 92.04 3.07 -24.58
CA GLU A 6 92.27 2.67 -25.99
C GLU A 6 91.15 1.81 -26.59
N ASP A 7 90.35 1.11 -25.77
CA ASP A 7 89.21 0.30 -26.28
C ASP A 7 87.94 1.12 -26.60
N VAL A 8 87.90 2.40 -26.23
CA VAL A 8 86.75 3.28 -26.54
C VAL A 8 86.91 3.96 -27.93
N LEU A 9 88.10 3.94 -28.53
CA LEU A 9 88.35 4.53 -29.84
C LEU A 9 88.09 3.58 -31.03
N VAL A 10 87.81 2.29 -30.76
CA VAL A 10 87.41 1.29 -31.78
C VAL A 10 85.94 1.45 -32.21
N TYR A 11 85.12 2.22 -31.49
CA TYR A 11 83.72 2.50 -31.84
C TYR A 11 83.49 3.75 -32.71
N SER A 12 84.56 4.35 -33.26
CA SER A 12 84.46 5.44 -34.24
C SER A 12 84.08 4.98 -35.67
N GLY A 13 83.94 3.67 -35.90
CA GLY A 13 83.55 3.08 -37.20
C GLY A 13 82.07 3.26 -37.61
N PHE A 14 81.19 3.72 -36.71
CA PHE A 14 79.76 3.91 -37.05
C PHE A 14 79.50 5.25 -37.75
N LEU A 15 80.26 6.30 -37.45
CA LEU A 15 80.15 7.60 -38.12
C LEU A 15 80.89 7.65 -39.47
N GLY A 16 81.95 6.85 -39.63
CA GLY A 16 82.71 6.78 -40.89
C GLY A 16 82.02 6.05 -42.05
N TYR A 17 81.01 5.23 -41.77
CA TYR A 17 80.25 4.48 -42.80
C TYR A 17 79.03 5.25 -43.35
N VAL A 18 78.69 6.39 -42.77
CA VAL A 18 77.42 7.10 -43.06
C VAL A 18 77.57 8.14 -44.18
N LEU A 19 78.78 8.50 -44.62
CA LEU A 19 78.99 9.54 -45.63
C LEU A 19 80.23 9.33 -46.53
N PRO A 20 80.16 8.44 -47.53
CA PRO A 20 80.71 8.73 -48.83
C PRO A 20 79.55 8.76 -49.82
N ILE A 21 78.80 9.86 -49.86
CA ILE A 21 77.71 10.03 -50.84
C ILE A 21 78.36 10.45 -52.15
N GLU A 22 78.34 9.57 -53.14
CA GLU A 22 78.91 9.89 -54.45
C GLU A 22 77.83 10.35 -55.45
N THR A 23 76.54 10.05 -55.19
CA THR A 23 75.41 10.41 -56.10
C THR A 23 74.14 10.90 -55.39
N PRO A 24 73.28 11.72 -56.05
CA PRO A 24 71.98 12.14 -55.50
C PRO A 24 71.03 10.99 -55.16
N LEU A 25 71.12 9.86 -55.87
CA LEU A 25 70.31 8.67 -55.63
C LEU A 25 70.69 7.99 -54.31
N GLU A 26 71.99 7.93 -54.01
CA GLU A 26 72.51 7.36 -52.77
C GLU A 26 72.14 8.21 -51.54
N PHE A 27 72.17 9.54 -51.66
CA PHE A 27 71.66 10.43 -50.62
C PHE A 27 70.18 10.18 -50.31
N LEU A 28 69.35 10.02 -51.35
CA LEU A 28 67.92 9.80 -51.18
C LEU A 28 67.62 8.45 -50.53
N MET A 29 68.38 7.40 -50.87
CA MET A 29 68.11 6.05 -50.40
C MET A 29 68.78 5.72 -49.05
N ILE A 30 69.95 6.30 -48.75
CA ILE A 30 70.69 6.05 -47.51
C ILE A 30 70.59 7.24 -46.56
N GLY A 31 70.91 8.45 -47.03
CA GLY A 31 70.99 9.64 -46.16
C GLY A 31 69.65 10.13 -45.64
N LEU A 32 68.63 10.22 -46.50
CA LEU A 32 67.32 10.80 -46.15
C LEU A 32 66.61 10.03 -45.02
N PRO A 33 66.50 8.69 -45.03
CA PRO A 33 65.88 7.95 -43.92
C PRO A 33 66.54 8.22 -42.57
N TRP A 34 67.88 8.32 -42.52
CA TRP A 34 68.60 8.66 -41.29
C TRP A 34 68.33 10.08 -40.83
N ILE A 35 68.30 11.06 -41.75
CA ILE A 35 67.94 12.45 -41.43
C ILE A 35 66.54 12.53 -40.84
N LEU A 36 65.58 11.83 -41.45
CA LEU A 36 64.19 11.78 -40.95
C LEU A 36 64.11 11.11 -39.58
N LEU A 37 64.81 9.99 -39.36
CA LEU A 37 64.86 9.31 -38.08
C LEU A 37 65.50 10.17 -36.99
N ILE A 38 66.61 10.84 -37.27
CA ILE A 38 67.29 11.73 -36.33
C ILE A 38 66.42 12.95 -36.01
N GLY A 39 65.84 13.59 -37.04
CA GLY A 39 64.91 14.70 -36.87
C GLY A 39 63.69 14.32 -36.03
N TRP A 40 63.12 13.16 -36.29
CA TRP A 40 62.01 12.62 -35.50
C TRP A 40 62.44 12.24 -34.08
N THR A 41 63.67 11.77 -33.88
CA THR A 41 64.23 11.54 -32.54
C THR A 41 64.27 12.83 -31.74
N ILE A 42 64.79 13.91 -32.32
CA ILE A 42 64.86 15.21 -31.64
C ILE A 42 63.45 15.71 -31.31
N TYR A 43 62.54 15.68 -32.28
CA TYR A 43 61.16 16.13 -32.09
C TYR A 43 60.41 15.29 -31.05
N GLY A 44 60.46 13.96 -31.16
CA GLY A 44 59.72 13.04 -30.31
C GLY A 44 60.16 13.12 -28.85
N PHE A 45 61.46 13.16 -28.58
CA PHE A 45 61.96 13.31 -27.21
C PHE A 45 61.71 14.71 -26.65
N TRP A 46 61.79 15.76 -27.48
CA TRP A 46 61.42 17.11 -27.07
C TRP A 46 59.94 17.23 -26.70
N ALA A 47 59.05 16.66 -27.52
CA ALA A 47 57.61 16.59 -27.25
C ALA A 47 57.30 15.81 -25.96
N LEU A 48 58.00 14.69 -25.73
CA LEU A 48 57.83 13.87 -24.53
C LEU A 48 58.38 14.51 -23.26
N TYR A 49 59.47 15.30 -23.34
CA TYR A 49 60.11 15.93 -22.18
C TYR A 49 59.56 17.32 -21.83
N SER A 50 58.83 17.96 -22.75
CA SER A 50 58.23 19.28 -22.51
C SER A 50 57.18 19.23 -21.38
N LYS A 51 57.35 20.08 -20.36
CA LYS A 51 56.43 20.21 -19.20
C LYS A 51 55.18 21.05 -19.53
N ASP A 52 54.14 20.86 -18.71
CA ASP A 52 52.71 21.21 -18.90
C ASP A 52 52.39 22.54 -19.60
N LYS A 53 53.05 23.66 -19.29
CA LYS A 53 52.69 24.95 -19.92
C LYS A 53 53.13 25.11 -21.38
N LYS A 54 54.03 24.26 -21.89
CA LYS A 54 54.41 24.21 -23.32
C LYS A 54 53.78 23.03 -24.07
N ARG A 55 53.15 22.09 -23.36
CA ARG A 55 52.36 20.99 -23.95
C ARG A 55 51.08 21.44 -24.63
N ALA A 56 50.57 22.63 -24.32
CA ALA A 56 49.45 23.24 -25.04
C ALA A 56 49.70 23.38 -26.56
N TRP A 57 50.97 23.36 -27.01
CA TRP A 57 51.37 23.48 -28.42
C TRP A 57 51.60 22.12 -29.10
N VAL A 58 51.60 21.02 -28.35
CA VAL A 58 51.82 19.67 -28.88
C VAL A 58 50.55 18.86 -28.60
N ASN A 59 49.79 18.59 -29.66
CA ASN A 59 48.54 17.83 -29.57
C ASN A 59 48.80 16.44 -28.97
N TYR A 60 47.99 16.03 -27.99
CA TYR A 60 48.02 14.71 -27.36
C TYR A 60 48.10 13.57 -28.39
N HIS A 61 47.31 13.66 -29.46
CA HIS A 61 47.28 12.67 -30.53
C HIS A 61 48.63 12.53 -31.25
N ILE A 62 49.44 13.60 -31.33
CA ILE A 62 50.77 13.52 -31.93
C ILE A 62 51.71 12.73 -31.02
N ILE A 63 51.63 12.94 -29.70
CA ILE A 63 52.48 12.26 -28.71
C ILE A 63 52.22 10.75 -28.74
N GLU A 64 50.95 10.35 -28.80
CA GLU A 64 50.54 8.94 -28.85
C GLU A 64 51.09 8.21 -30.10
N HIS A 65 51.24 8.92 -31.22
CA HIS A 65 51.71 8.34 -32.48
C HIS A 65 53.23 8.40 -32.67
N ILE A 66 54.01 9.01 -31.77
CA ILE A 66 55.49 9.05 -31.84
C ILE A 66 56.12 7.66 -32.07
N PRO A 67 55.76 6.61 -31.31
CA PRO A 67 56.34 5.28 -31.50
C PRO A 67 56.04 4.67 -32.87
N ALA A 68 54.84 4.90 -33.40
CA ALA A 68 54.43 4.35 -34.69
C ALA A 68 55.24 4.98 -35.83
N VAL A 69 55.46 6.29 -35.79
CA VAL A 69 56.24 7.00 -36.81
C VAL A 69 57.69 6.53 -36.87
N PHE A 70 58.32 6.18 -35.74
CA PHE A 70 59.65 5.56 -35.74
C PHE A 70 59.69 4.24 -36.50
N VAL A 71 58.67 3.39 -36.33
CA VAL A 71 58.57 2.11 -37.06
C VAL A 71 58.36 2.38 -38.55
N THR A 72 57.46 3.29 -38.91
CA THR A 72 57.19 3.64 -40.31
C THR A 72 58.44 4.20 -41.01
N LEU A 73 59.19 5.11 -40.37
CA LEU A 73 60.45 5.63 -40.91
C LEU A 73 61.54 4.56 -40.99
N GLY A 74 61.59 3.63 -40.02
CA GLY A 74 62.49 2.48 -40.07
C GLY A 74 62.19 1.55 -41.25
N VAL A 75 60.90 1.26 -41.50
CA VAL A 75 60.43 0.47 -42.65
C VAL A 75 60.76 1.16 -43.98
N LEU A 76 60.59 2.49 -44.06
CA LEU A 76 61.00 3.28 -45.22
C LEU A 76 62.50 3.14 -45.50
N GLY A 77 63.34 3.21 -44.47
CA GLY A 77 64.77 2.98 -44.57
C GLY A 77 65.12 1.57 -45.04
N THR A 78 64.37 0.56 -44.59
CA THR A 78 64.52 -0.82 -45.08
C THR A 78 64.26 -0.93 -46.58
N PHE A 79 63.14 -0.39 -47.05
CA PHE A 79 62.81 -0.42 -48.48
C PHE A 79 63.84 0.34 -49.33
N ALA A 80 64.28 1.50 -48.85
CA ALA A 80 65.27 2.32 -49.55
C ALA A 80 66.65 1.63 -49.63
N GLY A 81 67.10 1.01 -48.53
CA GLY A 81 68.36 0.26 -48.50
C GLY A 81 68.35 -0.98 -49.40
N VAL A 82 67.24 -1.74 -49.40
CA VAL A 82 67.09 -2.89 -50.31
C VAL A 82 67.03 -2.43 -51.77
N ALA A 83 66.28 -1.36 -52.07
CA ALA A 83 66.19 -0.81 -53.43
C ALA A 83 67.56 -0.38 -53.96
N LEU A 84 68.35 0.32 -53.14
CA LEU A 84 69.71 0.72 -53.53
C LEU A 84 70.60 -0.51 -53.76
N GLY A 85 70.58 -1.49 -52.85
CA GLY A 85 71.38 -2.70 -53.00
C GLY A 85 71.09 -3.46 -54.30
N LEU A 86 69.84 -3.46 -54.76
CA LEU A 86 69.44 -4.05 -56.03
C LEU A 86 69.84 -3.20 -57.24
N ILE A 87 69.75 -1.86 -57.15
CA ILE A 87 70.13 -0.96 -58.25
C ILE A 87 71.64 -0.97 -58.49
N THR A 88 72.44 -1.07 -57.42
CA THR A 88 73.91 -1.14 -57.52
C THR A 88 74.42 -2.50 -57.96
N PHE A 89 73.55 -3.52 -58.00
CA PHE A 89 73.94 -4.86 -58.38
C PHE A 89 73.84 -5.03 -59.91
N ASP A 90 74.97 -5.15 -60.58
CA ASP A 90 75.02 -5.46 -62.01
C ASP A 90 75.06 -6.99 -62.23
N PHE A 91 74.06 -7.50 -62.94
CA PHE A 91 73.89 -8.93 -63.23
C PHE A 91 74.77 -9.43 -64.39
N ASN A 92 75.47 -8.55 -65.12
CA ASN A 92 76.14 -8.88 -66.40
C ASN A 92 77.68 -8.71 -66.39
N VAL A 93 78.33 -8.87 -65.24
CA VAL A 93 79.74 -8.47 -65.04
C VAL A 93 80.75 -9.62 -65.14
N GLN A 94 81.99 -9.32 -65.55
CA GLN A 94 83.14 -10.25 -65.57
C GLN A 94 83.55 -10.71 -64.14
N PRO A 95 84.14 -11.91 -63.96
CA PRO A 95 84.44 -12.48 -62.63
C PRO A 95 85.27 -11.60 -61.68
N SER A 96 86.03 -10.64 -62.20
CA SER A 96 86.89 -9.73 -61.42
C SER A 96 86.16 -8.56 -60.76
N GLU A 97 84.94 -8.23 -61.18
CA GLU A 97 84.18 -7.04 -60.72
C GLU A 97 82.90 -7.42 -59.93
N ILE A 98 82.58 -8.71 -59.81
CA ILE A 98 81.43 -9.21 -59.02
C ILE A 98 81.56 -8.88 -57.53
N GLN A 99 82.80 -8.78 -57.02
CA GLN A 99 83.04 -8.47 -55.60
C GLN A 99 82.56 -7.06 -55.21
N ASP A 100 82.62 -6.10 -56.12
CA ASP A 100 82.19 -4.72 -55.86
C ASP A 100 80.65 -4.62 -55.89
N SER A 101 79.98 -5.31 -56.83
CA SER A 101 78.52 -5.42 -56.87
C SER A 101 77.94 -6.14 -55.64
N ILE A 102 78.61 -7.20 -55.16
CA ILE A 102 78.23 -7.86 -53.90
C ILE A 102 78.41 -6.92 -52.71
N SER A 103 79.49 -6.13 -52.69
CA SER A 103 79.74 -5.15 -51.62
C SER A 103 78.68 -4.05 -51.59
N GLY A 104 78.23 -3.54 -52.75
CA GLY A 104 77.11 -2.59 -52.85
C GLY A 104 75.79 -3.15 -52.32
N LEU A 105 75.48 -4.40 -52.68
CA LEU A 105 74.29 -5.10 -52.18
C LEU A 105 74.33 -5.29 -50.65
N ILE A 106 75.47 -5.72 -50.11
CA ILE A 106 75.66 -5.89 -48.66
C ILE A 106 75.53 -4.56 -47.93
N ASN A 107 76.05 -3.46 -48.49
CA ASN A 107 75.92 -2.13 -47.90
C ASN A 107 74.46 -1.65 -47.87
N GLY A 108 73.71 -1.85 -48.96
CA GLY A 108 72.28 -1.56 -49.00
C GLY A 108 71.47 -2.36 -47.98
N LEU A 109 71.74 -3.68 -47.88
CA LEU A 109 71.08 -4.55 -46.90
C LEU A 109 71.46 -4.21 -45.45
N ARG A 110 72.73 -3.88 -45.20
CA ARG A 110 73.21 -3.42 -43.89
C ARG A 110 72.49 -2.14 -43.48
N ASN A 111 72.37 -1.17 -44.38
CA ASN A 111 71.64 0.07 -44.11
C ASN A 111 70.15 -0.19 -43.80
N ALA A 112 69.51 -1.08 -44.58
CA ALA A 112 68.13 -1.50 -44.35
C ALA A 112 67.94 -2.15 -42.95
N PHE A 113 68.88 -2.99 -42.53
CA PHE A 113 68.84 -3.61 -41.21
C PHE A 113 69.02 -2.60 -40.07
N PHE A 114 69.97 -1.68 -40.18
CA PHE A 114 70.21 -0.71 -39.11
C PHE A 114 69.13 0.37 -39.00
N THR A 115 68.53 0.79 -40.10
CA THR A 115 67.41 1.76 -40.08
C THR A 115 66.15 1.17 -39.42
N SER A 116 65.82 -0.10 -39.70
CA SER A 116 64.72 -0.79 -39.00
C SER A 116 65.02 -1.07 -37.53
N LEU A 117 66.26 -1.47 -37.21
CA LEU A 117 66.67 -1.68 -35.82
C LEU A 117 66.55 -0.38 -35.01
N TYR A 118 66.97 0.75 -35.58
CA TYR A 118 66.83 2.07 -34.97
C TYR A 118 65.36 2.43 -34.75
N GLY A 119 64.51 2.26 -35.79
CA GLY A 119 63.07 2.52 -35.69
C GLY A 119 62.39 1.70 -34.60
N LEU A 120 62.69 0.40 -34.50
CA LEU A 120 62.13 -0.47 -33.46
C LEU A 120 62.62 -0.10 -32.06
N PHE A 121 63.92 0.17 -31.90
CA PHE A 121 64.48 0.54 -30.60
C PHE A 121 63.85 1.82 -30.05
N PHE A 122 63.79 2.88 -30.87
CA PHE A 122 63.22 4.15 -30.43
C PHE A 122 61.69 4.12 -30.31
N SER A 123 61.00 3.29 -31.09
CA SER A 123 59.57 3.00 -30.89
C SER A 123 59.31 2.38 -29.52
N PHE A 124 60.12 1.39 -29.12
CA PHE A 124 59.99 0.75 -27.81
C PHE A 124 60.26 1.74 -26.66
N VAL A 125 61.36 2.51 -26.75
CA VAL A 125 61.71 3.49 -25.73
C VAL A 125 60.64 4.57 -25.58
N SER A 126 60.15 5.13 -26.70
CA SER A 126 59.09 6.14 -26.67
C SER A 126 57.77 5.58 -26.11
N SER A 127 57.39 4.35 -26.46
CA SER A 127 56.21 3.67 -25.91
C SER A 127 56.30 3.51 -24.39
N LEU A 128 57.48 3.15 -23.87
CA LEU A 128 57.71 3.00 -22.43
C LEU A 128 57.61 4.35 -21.71
N LEU A 129 58.20 5.40 -22.29
CA LEU A 129 58.13 6.75 -21.73
C LEU A 129 56.69 7.28 -21.68
N ILE A 130 55.90 7.08 -22.73
CA ILE A 130 54.49 7.47 -22.77
C ILE A 130 53.71 6.77 -21.66
N ARG A 131 53.87 5.45 -21.52
CA ARG A 131 53.19 4.66 -20.47
C ARG A 131 53.50 5.17 -19.05
N VAL A 132 54.76 5.50 -18.77
CA VAL A 132 55.15 6.07 -17.46
C VAL A 132 54.51 7.44 -17.22
N GLN A 133 54.34 8.24 -18.27
CA GLN A 133 53.75 9.57 -18.14
C GLN A 133 52.24 9.54 -17.90
N TYR A 134 51.52 8.56 -18.48
CA TYR A 134 50.12 8.30 -18.11
C TYR A 134 49.98 7.92 -16.64
N GLN A 135 50.81 7.00 -16.14
CA GLN A 135 50.73 6.56 -14.74
C GLN A 135 51.04 7.68 -13.74
N LYS A 136 51.88 8.65 -14.12
CA LYS A 136 52.19 9.82 -13.30
C LYS A 136 51.16 10.94 -13.42
N GLY A 137 50.11 10.78 -14.23
CA GLY A 137 49.10 11.80 -14.48
C GLY A 137 49.62 13.03 -15.25
N ALA A 138 50.81 12.93 -15.85
CA ALA A 138 51.42 14.03 -16.61
C ALA A 138 50.91 14.08 -18.07
N LEU A 139 50.39 12.95 -18.58
CA LEU A 139 49.61 12.87 -19.81
C LEU A 139 48.22 12.38 -19.43
N VAL A 140 47.22 13.20 -19.68
CA VAL A 140 45.80 12.89 -19.45
C VAL A 140 45.11 12.92 -20.80
N ASP A 141 44.29 11.91 -21.06
CA ASP A 141 43.45 11.91 -22.24
C ASP A 141 42.37 13.00 -22.08
N PRO A 142 42.28 13.97 -23.01
CA PRO A 142 41.30 15.06 -22.91
C PRO A 142 39.84 14.57 -22.91
N GLU A 143 39.54 13.38 -23.46
CA GLU A 143 38.20 12.79 -23.38
C GLU A 143 37.89 12.29 -21.96
N ILE A 144 38.87 11.65 -21.31
CA ILE A 144 38.74 11.16 -19.93
C ILE A 144 38.63 12.34 -18.95
N GLU A 145 39.38 13.42 -19.16
CA GLU A 145 39.28 14.62 -18.33
C GLU A 145 37.90 15.26 -18.40
N LYS A 146 37.32 15.35 -19.61
CA LYS A 146 35.97 15.88 -19.84
C LYS A 146 34.89 14.99 -19.23
N GLU A 147 35.04 13.66 -19.32
CA GLU A 147 34.12 12.71 -18.69
C GLU A 147 34.15 12.84 -17.15
N GLN A 148 35.35 12.94 -16.57
CA GLN A 148 35.52 13.15 -15.13
C GLN A 148 34.93 14.48 -14.66
N GLN A 149 35.12 15.55 -15.45
CA GLN A 149 34.52 16.85 -15.17
C GLN A 149 32.98 16.76 -15.17
N MET A 150 32.40 16.12 -16.19
CA MET A 150 30.95 15.97 -16.30
C MET A 150 30.37 15.13 -15.14
N ILE A 151 31.06 14.07 -14.72
CA ILE A 151 30.66 13.27 -13.55
C ILE A 151 30.73 14.10 -12.27
N SER A 152 31.76 14.94 -12.12
CA SER A 152 31.90 15.83 -10.97
C SER A 152 30.80 16.90 -10.94
N GLU A 153 30.47 17.50 -12.08
CA GLU A 153 29.38 18.47 -12.19
C GLU A 153 28.03 17.81 -11.87
N LEU A 154 27.80 16.59 -12.35
CA LEU A 154 26.60 15.81 -12.03
C LEU A 154 26.51 15.47 -10.53
N LYS A 155 27.62 15.05 -9.91
CA LYS A 155 27.67 14.79 -8.46
C LYS A 155 27.27 16.04 -7.67
N THR A 156 27.88 17.19 -7.98
CA THR A 156 27.58 18.46 -7.31
C THR A 156 26.12 18.87 -7.48
N ALA A 157 25.56 18.75 -8.69
CA ALA A 157 24.15 19.04 -8.94
C ALA A 157 23.21 18.13 -8.14
N LEU A 158 23.57 16.85 -7.99
CA LEU A 158 22.78 15.89 -7.23
C LEU A 158 22.85 16.14 -5.71
N GLU A 159 24.02 16.52 -5.20
CA GLU A 159 24.22 16.92 -3.81
C GLU A 159 23.44 18.20 -3.47
N ASP A 160 23.46 19.21 -4.36
CA ASP A 160 22.70 20.46 -4.19
C ASP A 160 21.18 20.22 -4.27
N PHE A 161 20.73 19.33 -5.16
CA PHE A 161 19.33 18.90 -5.22
C PHE A 161 18.88 18.21 -3.92
N GLY A 162 19.68 17.30 -3.38
CA GLY A 162 19.41 16.63 -2.10
C GLY A 162 19.34 17.60 -0.93
N ALA A 163 20.27 18.56 -0.86
CA ALA A 163 20.28 19.60 0.15
C ALA A 163 19.03 20.51 0.06
N ASN A 164 18.63 20.89 -1.15
CA ASN A 164 17.44 21.73 -1.37
C ASN A 164 16.12 21.00 -1.05
N LEU A 165 16.01 19.70 -1.33
CA LEU A 165 14.85 18.89 -0.94
C LEU A 165 14.66 18.86 0.58
N VAL A 166 15.75 18.67 1.33
CA VAL A 166 15.71 18.60 2.79
C VAL A 166 15.48 19.97 3.41
N LYS A 167 16.01 21.03 2.82
CA LYS A 167 15.89 22.40 3.33
C LYS A 167 14.53 23.04 3.06
N ASN A 168 13.94 22.85 1.88
CA ASN A 168 12.78 23.64 1.45
C ASN A 168 11.44 22.89 1.52
N ASN A 169 11.42 21.55 1.45
CA ASN A 169 10.18 20.78 1.34
C ASN A 169 9.83 19.95 2.58
N SER A 170 10.78 19.74 3.49
CA SER A 170 10.58 18.91 4.68
C SER A 170 9.56 19.50 5.67
N GLU A 171 9.72 20.77 6.05
CA GLU A 171 8.80 21.46 6.96
C GLU A 171 7.43 21.70 6.33
N ALA A 172 7.36 22.02 5.03
CA ALA A 172 6.12 22.20 4.29
C ALA A 172 5.32 20.89 4.16
N ILE A 173 5.98 19.76 3.86
CA ILE A 173 5.33 18.44 3.79
C ILE A 173 4.94 17.97 5.20
N MET A 174 5.81 18.14 6.19
CA MET A 174 5.55 17.73 7.56
C MET A 174 4.38 18.52 8.18
N SER A 175 4.34 19.84 7.97
CA SER A 175 3.23 20.68 8.43
C SER A 175 1.92 20.37 7.71
N SER A 176 1.96 20.11 6.40
CA SER A 176 0.77 19.74 5.63
C SER A 176 0.23 18.37 6.04
N LEU A 177 1.11 17.38 6.24
CA LEU A 177 0.75 16.05 6.71
C LEU A 177 0.20 16.11 8.15
N LYS A 178 0.84 16.90 9.03
CA LYS A 178 0.35 17.13 10.38
C LYS A 178 -1.07 17.70 10.36
N ARG A 179 -1.31 18.73 9.53
CA ARG A 179 -2.64 19.33 9.38
C ARG A 179 -3.68 18.34 8.85
N VAL A 180 -3.35 17.55 7.82
CA VAL A 180 -4.26 16.53 7.28
C VAL A 180 -4.61 15.48 8.34
N ILE A 181 -3.66 15.09 9.17
CA ILE A 181 -3.89 14.10 10.21
C ILE A 181 -4.66 14.69 11.40
N GLU A 182 -4.37 15.94 11.80
CA GLU A 182 -5.16 16.68 12.79
C GLU A 182 -6.61 16.84 12.31
N ASP A 183 -6.82 17.31 11.08
CA ASP A 183 -8.16 17.44 10.46
C ASP A 183 -8.89 16.09 10.37
N PHE A 184 -8.18 15.01 10.02
CA PHE A 184 -8.76 13.65 10.00
C PHE A 184 -9.19 13.22 11.40
N ASN A 185 -8.37 13.47 12.42
CA ASN A 185 -8.66 13.09 13.79
C ASN A 185 -9.81 13.89 14.39
N ASP A 186 -9.87 15.19 14.14
CA ASP A 186 -10.99 16.06 14.55
C ASP A 186 -12.28 15.61 13.86
N THR A 187 -12.21 15.33 12.56
CA THR A 187 -13.35 14.82 11.78
C THR A 187 -13.80 13.45 12.29
N PHE A 188 -12.87 12.54 12.59
CA PHE A 188 -13.16 11.21 13.11
C PHE A 188 -13.81 11.27 14.50
N THR A 189 -13.26 12.09 15.40
CA THR A 189 -13.80 12.30 16.75
C THR A 189 -15.19 12.93 16.71
N THR A 190 -15.40 13.90 15.83
CA THR A 190 -16.71 14.55 15.65
C THR A 190 -17.73 13.58 15.05
N LEU A 191 -17.40 12.91 13.93
CA LEU A 191 -18.33 11.99 13.26
C LEU A 191 -18.68 10.80 14.16
N ILE A 192 -17.69 10.13 14.75
CA ILE A 192 -17.96 8.98 15.63
C ILE A 192 -18.66 9.47 16.90
N GLY A 193 -18.21 10.57 17.50
CA GLY A 193 -18.82 11.14 18.70
C GLY A 193 -20.29 11.48 18.51
N GLU A 194 -20.64 12.21 17.44
CA GLU A 194 -22.03 12.57 17.12
C GLU A 194 -22.87 11.35 16.73
N LEU A 195 -22.35 10.48 15.86
CA LEU A 195 -23.13 9.36 15.32
C LEU A 195 -23.38 8.28 16.36
N VAL A 196 -22.38 7.98 17.20
CA VAL A 196 -22.53 7.07 18.35
C VAL A 196 -23.45 7.69 19.38
N THR A 197 -23.20 8.94 19.81
CA THR A 197 -24.00 9.57 20.87
C THR A 197 -25.46 9.70 20.48
N GLU A 198 -25.76 10.19 19.28
CA GLU A 198 -27.15 10.40 18.85
C GLU A 198 -27.86 9.06 18.58
N SER A 199 -27.18 8.07 17.98
CA SER A 199 -27.78 6.75 17.75
C SER A 199 -28.08 6.02 19.06
N PHE A 200 -27.17 6.04 20.03
CA PHE A 200 -27.41 5.46 21.35
C PHE A 200 -28.48 6.24 22.13
N LYS A 201 -28.55 7.57 21.99
CA LYS A 201 -29.59 8.39 22.61
C LYS A 201 -30.97 8.05 22.06
N GLU A 202 -31.14 7.94 20.75
CA GLU A 202 -32.42 7.54 20.13
C GLU A 202 -32.79 6.10 20.46
N LEU A 203 -31.80 5.19 20.52
CA LEU A 203 -32.03 3.81 20.92
C LEU A 203 -32.44 3.70 22.39
N THR A 204 -31.75 4.39 23.31
CA THR A 204 -32.13 4.48 24.73
C THR A 204 -33.52 5.09 24.88
N ASN A 205 -33.86 6.13 24.12
CA ASN A 205 -35.20 6.74 24.15
C ASN A 205 -36.27 5.75 23.69
N SER A 206 -35.99 4.98 22.65
CA SER A 206 -36.91 3.94 22.15
C SER A 206 -37.11 2.81 23.16
N VAL A 207 -36.04 2.37 23.83
CA VAL A 207 -36.13 1.36 24.89
C VAL A 207 -36.86 1.89 26.12
N ASN A 208 -36.61 3.15 26.54
CA ASN A 208 -37.38 3.78 27.62
C ASN A 208 -38.88 3.80 27.30
N LYS A 209 -39.27 4.23 26.10
CA LYS A 209 -40.68 4.22 25.67
C LYS A 209 -41.28 2.82 25.68
N LEU A 210 -40.49 1.80 25.34
CA LEU A 210 -40.92 0.41 25.40
C LEU A 210 -41.14 -0.05 26.85
N VAL A 211 -40.25 0.34 27.78
CA VAL A 211 -40.43 0.07 29.22
C VAL A 211 -41.69 0.76 29.76
N ASP A 212 -41.88 2.04 29.44
CA ASP A 212 -43.06 2.80 29.87
C ASP A 212 -44.35 2.16 29.32
N TRP A 213 -44.38 1.88 28.01
CA TRP A 213 -45.51 1.21 27.37
C TRP A 213 -45.80 -0.15 28.00
N GLN A 214 -44.78 -0.95 28.29
CA GLN A 214 -44.93 -2.27 28.93
C GLN A 214 -45.54 -2.15 30.33
N GLN A 215 -45.16 -1.12 31.08
CA GLN A 215 -45.69 -0.86 32.43
C GLN A 215 -47.16 -0.40 32.38
N GLU A 216 -47.51 0.53 31.50
CA GLU A 216 -48.89 0.96 31.27
C GLU A 216 -49.78 -0.19 30.79
N TYR A 217 -49.24 -1.02 29.90
CA TYR A 217 -49.93 -2.18 29.38
C TYR A 217 -50.25 -3.20 30.48
N ARG A 218 -49.28 -3.52 31.34
CA ARG A 218 -49.47 -4.40 32.50
C ARG A 218 -50.61 -3.93 33.41
N ILE A 219 -50.68 -2.62 33.68
CA ILE A 219 -51.76 -2.02 34.48
C ILE A 219 -53.11 -2.26 33.80
N SER A 220 -53.22 -1.92 32.51
CA SER A 220 -54.45 -2.05 31.73
C SER A 220 -54.97 -3.50 31.67
N VAL A 221 -54.07 -4.48 31.49
CA VAL A 221 -54.46 -5.90 31.46
C VAL A 221 -54.89 -6.39 32.84
N ASN A 222 -54.25 -5.93 33.93
CA ASN A 222 -54.70 -6.25 35.29
C ASN A 222 -56.10 -5.69 35.57
N GLU A 223 -56.40 -4.45 35.15
CA GLU A 223 -57.75 -3.88 35.28
C GLU A 223 -58.79 -4.68 34.48
N LEU A 224 -58.45 -5.10 33.27
CA LEU A 224 -59.29 -5.98 32.45
C LEU A 224 -59.52 -7.34 33.11
N LEU A 225 -58.48 -7.91 33.72
CA LEU A 225 -58.56 -9.20 34.43
C LEU A 225 -59.50 -9.10 35.64
N GLU A 226 -59.36 -8.07 36.46
CA GLU A 226 -60.24 -7.84 37.61
C GLU A 226 -61.69 -7.58 37.18
N THR A 227 -61.89 -6.85 36.07
CA THR A 227 -63.22 -6.66 35.47
C THR A 227 -63.82 -7.99 35.00
N ASN A 228 -63.03 -8.84 34.32
CA ASN A 228 -63.47 -10.18 33.90
C ASN A 228 -63.84 -11.07 35.09
N LYS A 229 -63.02 -11.09 36.16
CA LYS A 229 -63.36 -11.80 37.41
C LYS A 229 -64.68 -11.34 37.99
N ALA A 230 -64.93 -10.03 38.02
CA ALA A 230 -66.18 -9.47 38.51
C ALA A 230 -67.38 -9.88 37.64
N ILE A 231 -67.23 -9.87 36.31
CA ILE A 231 -68.25 -10.35 35.38
C ILE A 231 -68.54 -11.83 35.62
N ASN A 232 -67.50 -12.68 35.70
CA ASN A 232 -67.63 -14.10 35.97
C ASN A 232 -68.44 -14.37 37.24
N LYS A 233 -68.09 -13.70 38.34
CA LYS A 233 -68.82 -13.83 39.59
C LYS A 233 -70.30 -13.44 39.44
N ARG A 234 -70.57 -12.30 38.80
CA ARG A 234 -71.95 -11.85 38.56
C ARG A 234 -72.76 -12.80 37.69
N THR A 235 -72.14 -13.41 36.67
CA THR A 235 -72.82 -14.38 35.81
C THR A 235 -73.09 -15.69 36.56
N ILE A 236 -72.17 -16.15 37.42
CA ILE A 236 -72.42 -17.30 38.32
C ILE A 236 -73.60 -17.00 39.26
N ASP A 237 -73.63 -15.83 39.89
CA ASP A 237 -74.73 -15.41 40.76
C ASP A 237 -76.06 -15.36 39.98
N LEU A 238 -76.04 -14.88 38.73
CA LEU A 238 -77.20 -14.85 37.85
C LEU A 238 -77.69 -16.27 37.50
N ILE A 239 -76.80 -17.21 37.19
CA ILE A 239 -77.15 -18.63 36.95
C ILE A 239 -77.79 -19.25 38.19
N GLN A 240 -77.29 -18.96 39.40
CA GLN A 240 -77.90 -19.45 40.65
C GLN A 240 -79.32 -18.89 40.85
N GLY A 241 -79.50 -17.59 40.59
CA GLY A 241 -80.82 -16.96 40.59
C GLY A 241 -81.76 -17.57 39.55
N PHE A 242 -81.25 -17.82 38.33
CA PHE A 242 -82.01 -18.41 37.24
C PHE A 242 -82.43 -19.85 37.55
N ASN A 243 -81.53 -20.65 38.12
CA ASN A 243 -81.83 -22.00 38.63
C ASN A 243 -82.97 -21.98 39.66
N THR A 244 -82.99 -20.98 40.54
CA THR A 244 -84.07 -20.83 41.52
C THR A 244 -85.40 -20.53 40.83
N THR A 245 -85.40 -19.69 39.78
CA THR A 245 -86.60 -19.40 38.98
C THR A 245 -87.09 -20.62 38.22
N ILE A 246 -86.19 -21.39 37.59
CA ILE A 246 -86.54 -22.66 36.90
C ILE A 246 -87.16 -23.64 37.89
N ASN A 247 -86.55 -23.87 39.05
CA ASN A 247 -87.09 -24.75 40.08
C ASN A 247 -88.50 -24.32 40.55
N ASN A 248 -88.79 -23.02 40.55
CA ASN A 248 -90.13 -22.52 40.88
C ASN A 248 -91.11 -22.67 39.70
N LEU A 249 -90.65 -22.47 38.45
CA LEU A 249 -91.44 -22.70 37.25
C LEU A 249 -91.83 -24.16 37.11
N ASP A 250 -90.93 -25.10 37.38
CA ASP A 250 -91.23 -26.53 37.39
C ASP A 250 -92.33 -26.87 38.40
N LYS A 251 -92.23 -26.35 39.63
CA LYS A 251 -93.28 -26.53 40.65
C LYS A 251 -94.63 -25.96 40.23
N VAL A 252 -94.64 -24.80 39.57
CA VAL A 252 -95.85 -24.16 39.05
C VAL A 252 -96.42 -24.96 37.88
N SER A 253 -95.57 -25.48 37.00
CA SER A 253 -95.92 -26.37 35.89
C SER A 253 -96.56 -27.68 36.39
N ASP A 254 -95.96 -28.31 37.41
CA ASP A 254 -96.49 -29.51 38.06
C ASP A 254 -97.87 -29.25 38.69
N SER A 255 -97.99 -28.11 39.38
CA SER A 255 -99.26 -27.68 40.00
C SER A 255 -100.32 -27.37 38.94
N SER A 256 -99.93 -26.77 37.81
CA SER A 256 -100.81 -26.46 36.69
C SER A 256 -101.31 -27.73 35.99
N THR A 257 -100.43 -28.72 35.80
CA THR A 257 -100.79 -30.04 35.27
C THR A 257 -101.78 -30.75 36.20
N SER A 258 -101.54 -30.68 37.51
CA SER A 258 -102.46 -31.23 38.52
C SER A 258 -103.82 -30.53 38.51
N LEU A 259 -103.84 -29.20 38.33
CA LEU A 259 -105.06 -28.41 38.23
C LEU A 259 -105.83 -28.73 36.93
N GLN A 260 -105.14 -28.91 35.80
CA GLN A 260 -105.76 -29.40 34.56
C GLN A 260 -106.45 -30.74 34.78
N GLN A 261 -105.78 -31.70 35.43
CA GLN A 261 -106.34 -33.01 35.72
C GLN A 261 -107.62 -32.90 36.58
N ALA A 262 -107.57 -32.10 37.65
CA ALA A 262 -108.73 -31.86 38.52
C ALA A 262 -109.89 -31.19 37.77
N LEU A 263 -109.61 -30.22 36.90
CA LEU A 263 -110.60 -29.55 36.06
C LEU A 263 -111.22 -30.48 35.02
N ASN A 264 -110.42 -31.36 34.41
CA ASN A 264 -110.92 -32.36 33.47
C ASN A 264 -111.83 -33.39 34.16
N SER A 265 -111.49 -33.80 35.39
CA SER A 265 -112.37 -34.64 36.22
C SER A 265 -113.65 -33.91 36.64
N LEU A 266 -113.59 -32.61 36.91
CA LEU A 266 -114.78 -31.79 37.18
C LEU A 266 -115.66 -31.66 35.93
N ARG A 267 -115.06 -31.44 34.76
CA ARG A 267 -115.73 -31.38 33.44
C ARG A 267 -116.47 -32.67 33.10
N SER A 268 -115.91 -33.83 33.43
CA SER A 268 -116.62 -35.11 33.24
C SER A 268 -117.73 -35.34 34.26
N SER A 269 -117.78 -34.56 35.35
CA SER A 269 -118.78 -34.68 36.42
C SER A 269 -119.94 -33.67 36.29
N ILE A 270 -119.83 -32.64 35.45
CA ILE A 270 -120.86 -31.62 35.22
C ILE A 270 -121.34 -31.71 33.75
N GLU A 271 -122.58 -32.17 33.55
CA GLU A 271 -123.24 -32.16 32.23
C GLU A 271 -123.61 -30.70 31.86
N ASP A 272 -122.88 -30.13 30.89
CA ASP A 272 -123.24 -28.93 30.11
C ASP A 272 -123.30 -27.54 30.80
N GLU A 273 -122.13 -27.00 31.19
CA GLU A 273 -121.94 -25.54 31.28
C GLU A 273 -120.85 -25.05 30.30
N SER A 274 -121.28 -24.37 29.23
CA SER A 274 -120.38 -23.87 28.15
C SER A 274 -119.35 -22.85 28.64
N SER A 275 -119.63 -22.14 29.73
CA SER A 275 -118.74 -21.18 30.39
C SER A 275 -117.54 -21.86 31.07
N LEU A 276 -117.76 -23.03 31.68
CA LEU A 276 -116.71 -23.81 32.36
C LEU A 276 -115.73 -24.41 31.35
N SER A 277 -116.25 -24.93 30.24
CA SER A 277 -115.44 -25.46 29.12
C SER A 277 -114.49 -24.40 28.54
N GLY A 278 -114.95 -23.15 28.41
CA GLY A 278 -114.13 -22.02 27.96
C GLY A 278 -113.02 -21.62 28.94
N LEU A 279 -113.26 -21.72 30.26
CA LEU A 279 -112.25 -21.49 31.28
C LEU A 279 -111.20 -22.60 31.33
N ILE A 280 -111.64 -23.86 31.17
CA ILE A 280 -110.76 -25.02 31.13
C ILE A 280 -109.81 -24.94 29.94
N ASN A 281 -110.31 -24.65 28.74
CA ASN A 281 -109.44 -24.52 27.56
C ASN A 281 -108.41 -23.38 27.70
N LYS A 282 -108.77 -22.26 28.38
CA LYS A 282 -107.82 -21.16 28.67
C LYS A 282 -106.76 -21.56 29.70
N LEU A 283 -107.14 -22.37 30.69
CA LEU A 283 -106.22 -22.94 31.68
C LEU A 283 -105.30 -23.99 31.07
N GLU A 284 -105.83 -24.83 30.17
CA GLU A 284 -105.08 -25.82 29.42
C GLU A 284 -103.96 -25.14 28.63
N LYS A 285 -104.34 -24.13 27.83
CA LYS A 285 -103.39 -23.32 27.06
C LYS A 285 -102.39 -22.56 27.94
N SER A 286 -102.79 -22.10 29.13
CA SER A 286 -101.86 -21.44 30.06
C SER A 286 -100.85 -22.42 30.65
N SER A 287 -101.26 -23.65 30.93
CA SER A 287 -100.35 -24.71 31.39
C SER A 287 -99.36 -25.11 30.32
N ASP A 288 -99.81 -25.29 29.07
CA ASP A 288 -98.93 -25.62 27.95
C ASP A 288 -97.89 -24.51 27.75
N ASN A 289 -98.31 -23.24 27.85
CA ASN A 289 -97.40 -22.11 27.82
C ASN A 289 -96.39 -22.14 28.99
N LEU A 290 -96.81 -22.52 30.20
CA LEU A 290 -95.91 -22.64 31.35
C LEU A 290 -94.88 -23.76 31.17
N VAL A 291 -95.29 -24.90 30.61
CA VAL A 291 -94.37 -26.00 30.27
C VAL A 291 -93.35 -25.55 29.23
N GLN A 292 -93.78 -24.84 28.19
CA GLN A 292 -92.87 -24.28 27.18
C GLN A 292 -91.88 -23.28 27.80
N ILE A 293 -92.36 -22.36 28.66
CA ILE A 293 -91.49 -21.40 29.36
C ILE A 293 -90.45 -22.12 30.24
N SER A 294 -90.82 -23.22 30.90
CA SER A 294 -89.86 -24.01 31.70
C SER A 294 -88.76 -24.61 30.82
N ASN A 295 -89.14 -25.23 29.70
CA ASN A 295 -88.19 -25.81 28.75
C ASN A 295 -87.26 -24.76 28.14
N ASP A 296 -87.80 -23.61 27.73
CA ASP A 296 -87.00 -22.49 27.19
C ASP A 296 -86.02 -21.95 28.25
N ALA A 297 -86.45 -21.85 29.51
CA ALA A 297 -85.61 -21.41 30.61
C ALA A 297 -84.41 -22.35 30.84
N ASP A 298 -84.62 -23.68 30.75
CA ASP A 298 -83.54 -24.66 30.84
C ASP A 298 -82.52 -24.55 29.70
N VAL A 299 -82.98 -24.26 28.48
CA VAL A 299 -82.09 -23.97 27.34
C VAL A 299 -81.24 -22.72 27.62
N TYR A 300 -81.85 -21.64 28.10
CA TYR A 300 -81.11 -20.41 28.46
C TYR A 300 -80.11 -20.62 29.59
N LYS A 301 -80.44 -21.44 30.59
CA LYS A 301 -79.51 -21.82 31.65
C LYS A 301 -78.26 -22.50 31.08
N ASN A 302 -78.43 -23.50 30.23
CA ASN A 302 -77.30 -24.23 29.65
C ASN A 302 -76.39 -23.31 28.82
N GLU A 303 -76.96 -22.37 28.06
CA GLU A 303 -76.18 -21.40 27.30
C GLU A 303 -75.42 -20.42 28.22
N LEU A 304 -76.04 -19.98 29.31
CA LEU A 304 -75.37 -19.15 30.32
C LEU A 304 -74.22 -19.90 31.02
N GLU A 305 -74.39 -21.18 31.36
CA GLU A 305 -73.33 -22.01 31.93
C GLU A 305 -72.14 -22.15 30.96
N LYS A 306 -72.42 -22.32 29.66
CA LYS A 306 -71.39 -22.36 28.63
C LYS A 306 -70.62 -21.04 28.52
N ILE A 307 -71.33 -19.91 28.52
CA ILE A 307 -70.71 -18.57 28.50
C ILE A 307 -69.77 -18.39 29.69
N VAL A 308 -70.17 -18.84 30.89
CA VAL A 308 -69.31 -18.77 32.08
C VAL A 308 -68.04 -19.60 31.91
N GLN A 309 -68.13 -20.82 31.38
CA GLN A 309 -66.95 -21.64 31.13
C GLN A 309 -65.99 -20.99 30.13
N GLU A 310 -66.52 -20.37 29.07
CA GLU A 310 -65.71 -19.63 28.10
C GLU A 310 -64.98 -18.45 28.76
N PHE A 311 -65.67 -17.67 29.61
CA PHE A 311 -65.02 -16.58 30.34
C PHE A 311 -63.97 -17.06 31.36
N ILE A 312 -64.20 -18.16 32.08
CA ILE A 312 -63.20 -18.75 32.99
C ILE A 312 -61.95 -19.14 32.20
N SER A 313 -62.12 -19.81 31.06
CA SER A 313 -61.00 -20.22 30.21
C SER A 313 -60.22 -19.01 29.64
N SER A 314 -60.93 -17.92 29.33
CA SER A 314 -60.32 -16.67 28.87
C SER A 314 -59.49 -16.02 29.98
N GLN A 315 -60.00 -16.02 31.21
CA GLN A 315 -59.31 -15.49 32.38
C GLN A 315 -57.99 -16.22 32.64
N GLU A 316 -57.98 -17.56 32.63
CA GLU A 316 -56.76 -18.36 32.82
C GLU A 316 -55.70 -18.08 31.75
N LYS A 317 -56.12 -17.88 30.49
CA LYS A 317 -55.22 -17.52 29.39
C LYS A 317 -54.59 -16.15 29.60
N ILE A 318 -55.37 -15.16 30.03
CA ILE A 318 -54.90 -13.80 30.32
C ILE A 318 -53.90 -13.83 31.49
N GLU A 319 -54.20 -14.55 32.57
CA GLU A 319 -53.29 -14.72 33.71
C GLU A 319 -51.97 -15.41 33.30
N GLY A 320 -52.07 -16.46 32.47
CA GLY A 320 -50.89 -17.14 31.96
C GLY A 320 -50.05 -16.28 31.02
N TRP A 321 -50.67 -15.35 30.28
CA TRP A 321 -49.97 -14.43 29.40
C TRP A 321 -49.27 -13.31 30.17
N LEU A 322 -49.93 -12.71 31.16
CA LEU A 322 -49.35 -11.74 32.09
C LEU A 322 -48.05 -12.24 32.74
N LYS A 323 -48.01 -13.52 33.16
CA LYS A 323 -46.79 -14.13 33.73
C LYS A 323 -45.62 -14.22 32.75
N ARG A 324 -45.88 -14.34 31.44
CA ARG A 324 -44.84 -14.39 30.40
C ARG A 324 -44.33 -12.99 30.05
N GLU A 325 -45.16 -11.97 30.22
CA GLU A 325 -44.81 -10.57 29.97
C GLU A 325 -43.80 -9.98 30.95
N ASP A 326 -43.77 -10.46 32.20
CA ASP A 326 -42.76 -10.00 33.17
C ASP A 326 -41.33 -10.17 32.63
N GLY A 327 -41.07 -11.24 31.86
CA GLY A 327 -39.78 -11.45 31.21
C GLY A 327 -39.47 -10.45 30.09
N VAL A 328 -40.48 -9.85 29.45
CA VAL A 328 -40.30 -8.81 28.43
C VAL A 328 -39.88 -7.49 29.08
N LEU A 329 -40.49 -7.14 30.21
CA LEU A 329 -40.11 -5.96 31.00
C LEU A 329 -38.69 -6.08 31.56
N ASP A 330 -38.34 -7.24 32.11
CA ASP A 330 -37.00 -7.52 32.61
C ASP A 330 -35.95 -7.44 31.49
N ALA A 331 -36.25 -8.02 30.32
CA ALA A 331 -35.37 -7.96 29.16
C ALA A 331 -35.21 -6.52 28.62
N ALA A 332 -36.30 -5.75 28.53
CA ALA A 332 -36.25 -4.35 28.12
C ALA A 332 -35.41 -3.49 29.08
N THR A 333 -35.57 -3.71 30.39
CA THR A 333 -34.82 -3.00 31.43
C THR A 333 -33.34 -3.38 31.39
N ALA A 334 -33.02 -4.66 31.25
CA ALA A 334 -31.64 -5.13 31.08
C ALA A 334 -30.98 -4.57 29.81
N MET A 335 -31.72 -4.53 28.70
CA MET A 335 -31.26 -3.93 27.45
C MET A 335 -30.98 -2.44 27.60
N ASN A 336 -31.81 -1.73 28.35
CA ASN A 336 -31.62 -0.31 28.66
C ASN A 336 -30.34 -0.07 29.48
N HIS A 337 -30.10 -0.91 30.50
CA HIS A 337 -28.88 -0.87 31.30
C HIS A 337 -27.64 -1.15 30.44
N ALA A 338 -27.67 -2.21 29.62
CA ALA A 338 -26.58 -2.56 28.72
C ALA A 338 -26.29 -1.45 27.70
N LEU A 339 -27.32 -0.78 27.18
CA LEU A 339 -27.18 0.39 26.31
C LEU A 339 -26.51 1.57 27.02
N SER A 340 -26.85 1.80 28.29
CA SER A 340 -26.21 2.85 29.10
C SER A 340 -24.73 2.55 29.36
N GLU A 341 -24.37 1.30 29.64
CA GLU A 341 -22.98 0.87 29.83
C GLU A 341 -22.18 0.97 28.52
N LEU A 342 -22.72 0.49 27.40
CA LEU A 342 -22.10 0.61 26.07
C LEU A 342 -21.82 2.06 25.69
N ARG A 343 -22.77 2.96 25.94
CA ARG A 343 -22.59 4.39 25.67
C ARG A 343 -21.43 4.99 26.46
N GLN A 344 -21.23 4.61 27.73
CA GLN A 344 -20.10 5.08 28.53
C GLN A 344 -18.77 4.50 28.05
N PHE A 345 -18.78 3.22 27.69
CA PHE A 345 -17.61 2.51 27.19
C PHE A 345 -17.10 3.12 25.87
N ASP A 346 -17.98 3.34 24.89
CA ASP A 346 -17.59 3.87 23.58
C ASP A 346 -17.01 5.30 23.68
N ILE A 347 -17.62 6.19 24.48
CA ILE A 347 -17.10 7.55 24.68
C ILE A 347 -15.68 7.52 25.28
N SER A 348 -15.47 6.69 26.30
CA SER A 348 -14.15 6.59 26.96
C SER A 348 -13.06 6.03 26.03
N GLN A 349 -13.39 5.04 25.19
CA GLN A 349 -12.45 4.48 24.23
C GLN A 349 -12.12 5.48 23.12
N ILE A 350 -13.09 6.26 22.63
CA ILE A 350 -12.85 7.29 21.62
C ILE A 350 -11.88 8.35 22.17
N GLU A 351 -12.09 8.83 23.40
CA GLU A 351 -11.17 9.78 24.04
C GLU A 351 -9.76 9.21 24.27
N GLU A 352 -9.66 7.92 24.63
CA GLU A 352 -8.37 7.26 24.83
C GLU A 352 -7.64 7.01 23.50
N LEU A 353 -8.37 6.68 22.44
CA LEU A 353 -7.85 6.48 21.10
C LEU A 353 -7.35 7.80 20.51
N ASP A 354 -8.09 8.90 20.70
CA ASP A 354 -7.67 10.26 20.35
C ASP A 354 -6.35 10.64 21.03
N LYS A 355 -6.26 10.47 22.36
CA LYS A 355 -5.02 10.73 23.13
C LYS A 355 -3.85 9.88 22.65
N SER A 356 -4.08 8.58 22.44
CA SER A 356 -3.05 7.63 21.97
C SER A 356 -2.56 7.99 20.56
N PHE A 357 -3.48 8.32 19.66
CA PHE A 357 -3.17 8.72 18.30
C PHE A 357 -2.36 10.01 18.26
N ASN A 358 -2.80 11.05 18.96
CA ASN A 358 -2.08 12.32 19.08
C ASN A 358 -0.67 12.14 19.68
N SER A 359 -0.53 11.31 20.72
CA SER A 359 0.77 11.00 21.32
C SER A 359 1.72 10.28 20.34
N ARG A 360 1.22 9.30 19.59
CA ARG A 360 1.99 8.59 18.57
C ARG A 360 2.39 9.50 17.41
N LEU A 361 1.51 10.41 17.00
CA LEU A 361 1.80 11.41 15.98
C LEU A 361 2.91 12.36 16.38
N GLN A 362 2.81 12.94 17.58
CA GLN A 362 3.85 13.82 18.09
C GLN A 362 5.21 13.11 18.15
N THR A 363 5.23 11.86 18.61
CA THR A 363 6.43 11.04 18.64
C THR A 363 6.99 10.79 17.24
N THR A 364 6.13 10.46 16.27
CA THR A 364 6.53 10.20 14.89
C THR A 364 7.10 11.44 14.22
N PHE A 365 6.45 12.60 14.37
CA PHE A 365 6.96 13.87 13.81
C PHE A 365 8.28 14.30 14.46
N LYS A 366 8.43 14.12 15.77
CA LYS A 366 9.68 14.40 16.47
C LYS A 366 10.82 13.50 15.98
N ASN A 367 10.55 12.23 15.72
CA ASN A 367 11.53 11.29 15.17
C ASN A 367 11.92 11.67 13.73
N LEU A 368 10.94 12.06 12.91
CA LEU A 368 11.19 12.54 11.55
C LEU A 368 12.05 13.81 11.54
N ASP A 369 11.73 14.80 12.38
CA ASP A 369 12.53 16.02 12.55
C ASP A 369 13.99 15.71 12.95
N ASN A 370 14.19 14.80 13.91
CA ASN A 370 15.53 14.36 14.32
C ASN A 370 16.30 13.67 13.18
N LEU A 371 15.64 12.81 12.40
CA LEU A 371 16.26 12.15 11.25
C LEU A 371 16.68 13.17 10.20
N MET A 372 15.84 14.17 9.91
CA MET A 372 16.16 15.21 8.95
C MET A 372 17.31 16.10 9.43
N LYS A 373 17.33 16.50 10.70
CA LYS A 373 18.46 17.24 11.30
C LYS A 373 19.77 16.46 11.23
N THR A 374 19.72 15.16 11.52
CA THR A 374 20.89 14.27 11.44
C THR A 374 21.41 14.19 10.00
N TYR A 375 20.51 14.11 9.02
CA TYR A 375 20.87 14.08 7.62
C TYR A 375 21.46 15.41 7.14
N VAL A 376 20.91 16.56 7.56
CA VAL A 376 21.50 17.88 7.28
C VAL A 376 22.91 17.98 7.85
N GLN A 377 23.10 17.62 9.12
CA GLN A 377 24.43 17.61 9.74
C GLN A 377 25.42 16.68 9.04
N TYR A 378 24.95 15.53 8.56
CA TYR A 378 25.78 14.62 7.76
C TYR A 378 26.25 15.28 6.45
N LEU A 379 25.35 15.98 5.75
CA LEU A 379 25.70 16.72 4.53
C LEU A 379 26.67 17.88 4.81
N GLU A 380 26.46 18.62 5.90
CA GLU A 380 27.34 19.72 6.33
C GLU A 380 28.75 19.21 6.67
N ASN A 381 28.86 18.17 7.49
CA ASN A 381 30.15 17.56 7.86
C ASN A 381 30.90 16.99 6.66
N LYS A 382 30.18 16.38 5.70
CA LYS A 382 30.77 15.88 4.45
C LYS A 382 31.32 17.02 3.59
N ALA A 383 30.60 18.14 3.51
CA ALA A 383 31.04 19.33 2.77
C ALA A 383 32.26 20.01 3.42
N GLU A 384 32.41 19.94 4.74
CA GLU A 384 33.62 20.43 5.44
C GLU A 384 34.84 19.52 5.19
N LEU A 385 34.65 18.20 5.21
CA LEU A 385 35.71 17.22 4.90
C LEU A 385 36.21 17.33 3.45
N ASP A 386 35.32 17.59 2.49
CA ASP A 386 35.70 17.78 1.08
C ASP A 386 36.41 19.15 0.83
N ARG A 387 36.40 20.08 1.81
CA ARG A 387 37.06 21.40 1.73
C ARG A 387 38.43 21.46 2.44
N SER A 388 38.73 20.52 3.34
CA SER A 388 40.01 20.40 4.05
C SER A 388 41.01 19.54 3.29
#